data_AF-A0A843CBG2-F1
#
_entry.id   AF-A0A843CBG2-F1
#
_cell.length_a   1.000
_cell.length_b   1.000
_cell.length_c   1.000
_cell.angle_alpha   90.00
_cell.angle_beta   90.00
_cell.angle_gamma   90.00
#
_symmetry.space_group_name_H-M   'P 1'
#
loop_
_entity.id
_entity.type
_entity.pdbx_description
1 polymer ?
#
loop_
_entity_poly.entity_id
_entity_poly.type
_entity_poly.pdbx_seq_one_letter_code
_entity_poly.pdbx_strand_id
1 'polypeptide(L)'
;MIADEPTTALDVLVQAQILNLLKNLKKDGMSIMLISHDLSTISEICEKVGIMYGGKMVEFGTSHEIFENPKHPYTQALIQSIPRLHGTEKPKYIPGSPPNLLDPKPGCRFIDRCPHVMEKCKKDPPKFKTESGYVLCWLYE
;
A
#
# COMPACT_ATOMS: atom_id res chain seq x y z
N MET A 1 9.63 -14.61 -10.09
CA MET A 1 9.48 -15.16 -8.73
C MET A 1 8.33 -14.44 -8.02
N ILE A 2 7.55 -15.16 -7.21
CA ILE A 2 6.53 -14.59 -6.34
C ILE A 2 6.94 -14.91 -4.90
N ALA A 3 7.02 -13.90 -4.05
CA ALA A 3 7.41 -14.04 -2.65
C ALA A 3 6.30 -13.43 -1.78
N ASP A 4 5.64 -14.27 -1.00
CA ASP A 4 4.54 -13.88 -0.11
C ASP A 4 5.02 -13.85 1.33
N GLU A 5 5.08 -12.65 1.90
CA GLU A 5 5.58 -12.36 3.25
C GLU A 5 6.93 -13.05 3.57
N PRO A 6 7.94 -12.97 2.67
CA PRO A 6 9.14 -13.82 2.74
C PRO A 6 10.06 -13.52 3.93
N THR A 7 9.84 -12.41 4.62
CA THR A 7 10.63 -11.97 5.79
C THR A 7 9.87 -12.11 7.10
N THR A 8 8.64 -12.63 7.07
CA THR A 8 7.85 -12.83 8.29
C THR A 8 8.49 -13.91 9.16
N ALA A 9 8.48 -13.68 10.48
CA ALA A 9 9.07 -14.57 11.49
C ALA A 9 10.60 -14.75 11.43
N LEU A 10 11.31 -13.93 10.64
CA LEU A 10 12.77 -13.85 10.65
C LEU A 10 13.24 -12.78 11.64
N ASP A 11 14.42 -12.97 12.21
CA ASP A 11 15.09 -11.89 12.96
C ASP A 11 15.59 -10.79 12.00
N VAL A 12 15.86 -9.61 12.57
CA VAL A 12 16.24 -8.42 11.81
C VAL A 12 17.48 -8.63 10.93
N LEU A 13 18.45 -9.44 11.39
CA LEU A 13 19.68 -9.69 10.64
C LEU A 13 19.41 -10.60 9.44
N VAL A 14 18.67 -11.70 9.65
CA VAL A 14 18.31 -12.63 8.57
C VAL A 14 17.38 -11.95 7.56
N GLN A 15 16.44 -11.12 8.02
CA GLN A 15 15.63 -10.29 7.13
C GLN A 15 16.51 -9.45 6.20
N ALA A 16 17.50 -8.72 6.73
CA ALA A 16 18.40 -7.92 5.91
C ALA A 16 19.20 -8.75 4.89
N GLN A 17 19.60 -9.98 5.26
CA GLN A 17 20.27 -10.90 4.33
C GLN A 17 19.35 -11.33 3.19
N ILE A 18 18.09 -11.70 3.49
CA ILE A 18 17.09 -12.06 2.48
C ILE A 18 16.80 -10.87 1.55
N LEU A 19 16.61 -9.67 2.10
CA LEU A 19 16.38 -8.46 1.29
C LEU A 19 17.56 -8.17 0.35
N ASN A 20 18.80 -8.32 0.82
CA ASN A 20 19.98 -8.15 -0.02
C ASN A 20 20.07 -9.21 -1.13
N LEU A 21 19.71 -10.46 -0.84
CA LEU A 21 19.63 -11.50 -1.86
C LEU A 21 18.59 -11.15 -2.93
N LEU A 22 17.39 -10.72 -2.54
CA LEU A 22 16.34 -10.31 -3.47
C LEU A 22 16.78 -9.16 -4.37
N LYS A 23 17.50 -8.17 -3.82
CA LYS A 23 18.07 -7.07 -4.61
C LYS A 23 19.10 -7.54 -5.62
N ASN A 24 19.95 -8.50 -5.26
CA ASN A 24 20.95 -9.05 -6.19
C ASN A 24 20.27 -9.82 -7.33
N LEU A 25 19.29 -10.68 -7.01
CA LEU A 25 18.53 -11.40 -8.03
C LEU A 25 17.79 -10.47 -8.99
N LYS A 26 17.25 -9.36 -8.46
CA LYS A 26 16.65 -8.29 -9.28
C LYS A 26 17.69 -7.67 -10.23
N LYS A 27 18.90 -7.35 -9.75
CA LYS A 27 20.00 -6.82 -10.57
C LYS A 27 20.43 -7.77 -11.68
N ASP A 28 20.32 -9.08 -11.43
CA ASP A 28 20.61 -10.13 -12.40
C ASP A 28 19.49 -10.33 -13.45
N GLY A 29 18.46 -9.45 -13.44
CA GLY A 29 17.38 -9.44 -14.42
C GLY A 29 16.14 -10.25 -14.01
N MET A 30 16.09 -10.78 -12.78
CA MET A 30 14.93 -11.53 -12.32
C MET A 30 13.75 -10.60 -11.98
N SER A 31 12.58 -10.88 -12.56
CA SER A 31 11.33 -10.23 -12.14
C SER A 31 10.81 -10.82 -10.83
N ILE A 32 10.52 -9.96 -9.86
CA ILE A 32 10.08 -10.32 -8.51
C ILE A 32 8.75 -9.61 -8.20
N MET A 33 7.74 -10.39 -7.79
CA MET A 33 6.53 -9.86 -7.16
C MET A 33 6.61 -10.16 -5.67
N LEU A 34 6.66 -9.10 -4.86
CA LEU A 34 6.72 -9.16 -3.41
C LEU A 34 5.35 -8.79 -2.83
N ILE A 35 4.84 -9.62 -1.93
CA ILE A 35 3.63 -9.33 -1.13
C ILE A 35 4.11 -9.14 0.31
N SER A 36 3.86 -7.98 0.89
CA SER A 36 4.12 -7.75 2.31
C SER A 36 3.23 -6.66 2.89
N HIS A 37 3.02 -6.72 4.21
CA HIS A 37 2.46 -5.64 5.00
C HIS A 37 3.50 -4.61 5.47
N ASP A 38 4.81 -4.89 5.36
CA ASP A 38 5.87 -3.94 5.72
C ASP A 38 6.22 -3.02 4.54
N LEU A 39 5.73 -1.79 4.64
CA LEU A 39 5.98 -0.73 3.65
C LEU A 39 7.46 -0.32 3.59
N SER A 40 8.23 -0.48 4.68
CA SER A 40 9.66 -0.14 4.72
C SER A 40 10.43 -1.06 3.77
N THR A 41 10.20 -2.36 3.90
CA THR A 41 10.75 -3.39 3.01
C THR A 41 10.34 -3.17 1.56
N ILE A 42 9.07 -2.84 1.31
CA ILE A 42 8.57 -2.56 -0.05
C ILE A 42 9.30 -1.36 -0.66
N SER A 43 9.46 -0.26 0.09
CA SER A 43 10.09 0.96 -0.39
C SER A 43 11.54 0.75 -0.87
N GLU A 44 12.23 -0.23 -0.30
CA GLU A 44 13.65 -0.50 -0.53
C GLU A 44 13.92 -1.37 -1.78
N ILE A 45 12.95 -2.21 -2.19
CA ILE A 45 13.14 -3.21 -3.24
C ILE A 45 12.29 -2.91 -4.49
N CYS A 46 11.04 -2.51 -4.28
CA CYS A 46 10.04 -2.46 -5.33
C CYS A 46 10.12 -1.17 -6.14
N GLU A 47 10.01 -1.28 -7.46
CA GLU A 47 9.92 -0.11 -8.37
C GLU A 47 8.49 0.39 -8.50
N LYS A 48 7.53 -0.54 -8.46
CA LYS A 48 6.09 -0.28 -8.48
C LYS A 48 5.44 -0.93 -7.28
N VAL A 49 4.42 -0.27 -6.74
CA VAL A 49 3.71 -0.69 -5.54
C VAL A 49 2.22 -0.64 -5.82
N GLY A 50 1.54 -1.72 -5.45
CA GLY A 50 0.08 -1.81 -5.43
C GLY A 50 -0.41 -1.88 -3.99
N ILE A 51 -1.28 -0.96 -3.59
CA ILE A 51 -1.89 -0.94 -2.27
C ILE A 51 -3.25 -1.60 -2.36
N MET A 52 -3.47 -2.59 -1.48
CA MET A 52 -4.74 -3.31 -1.40
C MET A 52 -5.48 -3.00 -0.11
N TYR A 53 -6.80 -2.89 -0.21
CA TYR A 53 -7.68 -2.76 0.93
C TYR A 53 -9.01 -3.47 0.68
N GLY A 54 -9.46 -4.28 1.65
CA GLY A 54 -10.74 -4.99 1.55
C GLY A 54 -10.90 -5.82 0.27
N GLY A 55 -9.82 -6.47 -0.16
CA GLY A 55 -9.78 -7.28 -1.39
C GLY A 55 -9.73 -6.48 -2.71
N LYS A 56 -9.55 -5.15 -2.68
CA LYS A 56 -9.41 -4.30 -3.87
C LYS A 56 -8.05 -3.63 -3.91
N MET A 57 -7.44 -3.54 -5.10
CA MET A 57 -6.27 -2.71 -5.33
C MET A 57 -6.71 -1.25 -5.44
N VAL A 58 -6.57 -0.50 -4.35
CA VAL A 58 -7.08 0.86 -4.22
C VAL A 58 -6.16 1.90 -4.85
N GLU A 59 -4.88 1.58 -4.97
CA GLU A 59 -3.88 2.46 -5.58
C GLU A 59 -2.74 1.64 -6.17
N PHE A 60 -2.18 2.10 -7.28
CA PHE A 60 -1.04 1.49 -7.94
C PHE A 60 -0.19 2.56 -8.61
N GLY A 61 1.12 2.48 -8.47
CA GLY A 61 2.05 3.43 -9.09
C GLY A 61 3.50 3.02 -8.87
N THR A 62 4.42 3.92 -9.21
CA THR A 62 5.82 3.81 -8.79
C THR A 62 5.93 3.91 -7.28
N SER A 63 6.96 3.27 -6.71
CA SER A 63 7.25 3.38 -5.28
C SER A 63 7.37 4.86 -4.87
N HIS A 64 8.12 5.65 -5.64
CA HIS A 64 8.27 7.08 -5.38
C HIS A 64 6.92 7.84 -5.29
N GLU A 65 6.01 7.67 -6.25
CA GLU A 65 4.69 8.34 -6.21
C GLU A 65 3.86 7.90 -4.99
N ILE A 66 3.85 6.59 -4.68
CA ILE A 66 3.07 6.03 -3.57
C ILE A 66 3.56 6.55 -2.20
N PHE A 67 4.86 6.70 -2.01
CA PHE A 67 5.43 7.14 -0.73
C PHE A 67 5.41 8.67 -0.57
N GLU A 68 5.67 9.43 -1.63
CA GLU A 68 5.77 10.89 -1.57
C GLU A 68 4.45 11.62 -1.86
N ASN A 69 3.61 11.09 -2.74
CA ASN A 69 2.37 11.72 -3.18
C ASN A 69 1.18 10.73 -3.20
N PRO A 70 0.89 10.03 -2.07
CA PRO A 70 -0.19 9.04 -2.00
C PRO A 70 -1.55 9.68 -2.28
N LYS A 71 -2.33 9.05 -3.15
CA LYS A 71 -3.63 9.56 -3.61
C LYS A 71 -4.78 9.05 -2.75
N HIS A 72 -4.87 7.74 -2.53
CA HIS A 72 -6.01 7.18 -1.82
C HIS A 72 -5.93 7.53 -0.32
N PRO A 73 -7.04 7.97 0.33
CA PRO A 73 -7.02 8.32 1.76
C PRO A 73 -6.52 7.19 2.68
N TYR A 74 -6.77 5.93 2.30
CA TYR A 74 -6.18 4.77 2.97
C TYR A 74 -4.65 4.73 2.85
N THR A 75 -4.09 4.94 1.65
CA THR A 75 -2.63 4.96 1.43
C THR A 75 -2.00 6.11 2.19
N GLN A 76 -2.62 7.31 2.18
CA GLN A 76 -2.17 8.45 2.98
C GLN A 76 -2.11 8.10 4.47
N ALA A 77 -3.16 7.46 4.99
CA ALA A 77 -3.22 7.05 6.38
C ALA A 77 -2.21 5.94 6.71
N LEU A 78 -1.96 5.00 5.79
CA LEU A 78 -0.90 3.98 5.91
C LEU A 78 0.48 4.62 6.05
N ILE A 79 0.84 5.54 5.15
CA ILE A 79 2.14 6.22 5.20
C ILE A 79 2.30 7.04 6.49
N GLN A 80 1.23 7.70 6.96
CA GLN A 80 1.23 8.43 8.24
C GLN A 80 1.32 7.51 9.47
N SER A 81 1.08 6.21 9.32
CA SER A 81 1.22 5.22 10.38
C SER A 81 2.65 4.70 10.51
N ILE A 82 3.53 4.99 9.54
CA ILE A 82 4.93 4.53 9.56
C ILE A 82 5.75 5.43 10.49
N PRO A 83 6.49 4.86 11.46
CA PRO A 83 7.40 5.62 12.31
C PRO A 83 8.55 6.21 11.48
N ARG A 84 8.74 7.53 11.57
CA ARG A 84 9.86 8.23 10.94
C ARG A 84 11.04 8.27 11.91
N LEU A 85 12.23 7.89 11.43
CA LEU A 85 13.48 7.97 12.20
C LEU A 85 13.87 9.42 12.52
N HIS A 86 13.53 10.35 11.63
CA HIS A 86 13.79 11.78 11.77
C HIS A 86 12.47 12.54 11.70
N GLY A 87 12.05 13.10 12.83
CA GLY A 87 10.80 13.87 12.93
C GLY A 87 10.21 13.82 14.35
N THR A 88 9.45 14.85 14.71
CA THR A 88 8.70 14.91 15.97
C THR A 88 7.27 14.39 15.83
N GLU A 89 6.84 14.07 14.61
CA GLU A 89 5.49 13.59 14.34
C GLU A 89 5.30 12.17 14.84
N LYS A 90 4.32 11.99 15.72
CA LYS A 90 3.94 10.66 16.22
C LYS A 90 3.19 9.90 15.12
N PRO A 91 3.43 8.58 14.97
CA PRO A 91 2.64 7.74 14.09
C PRO A 91 1.14 7.88 14.40
N LYS A 92 0.33 8.05 13.36
CA LYS A 92 -1.13 8.11 13.50
C LYS A 92 -1.70 6.72 13.27
N TYR A 93 -2.69 6.33 14.07
CA TYR A 93 -3.44 5.11 13.82
C TYR A 93 -4.62 5.39 12.88
N ILE A 94 -4.99 4.41 12.07
CA ILE A 94 -6.18 4.50 11.21
C ILE A 94 -7.40 4.04 12.02
N PRO A 95 -8.34 4.93 12.39
CA PRO A 95 -9.47 4.59 13.26
C PRO A 95 -10.43 3.58 12.59
N GLY A 96 -11.25 2.93 13.40
CA GLY A 96 -12.24 1.94 12.96
C GLY A 96 -11.67 0.55 12.65
N SER A 97 -12.55 -0.36 12.25
CA SER A 97 -12.22 -1.76 11.96
C SER A 97 -12.18 -2.03 10.44
N PRO A 98 -11.36 -2.98 9.96
CA PRO A 98 -11.42 -3.44 8.57
C PRO A 98 -12.84 -3.87 8.15
N PRO A 99 -13.20 -3.72 6.86
CA PRO A 99 -14.51 -4.12 6.38
C PRO A 99 -14.70 -5.63 6.48
N ASN A 100 -15.94 -6.06 6.65
CA ASN A 100 -16.30 -7.48 6.56
C ASN A 100 -16.11 -7.97 5.11
N LEU A 101 -15.38 -9.07 4.93
CA LEU A 101 -15.09 -9.65 3.62
C LEU A 101 -16.10 -10.74 3.19
N LEU A 102 -16.96 -11.22 4.11
CA LEU A 102 -17.97 -12.24 3.83
C LEU A 102 -19.14 -11.70 3.01
N ASP A 103 -19.58 -10.48 3.31
CA ASP A 103 -20.62 -9.77 2.56
C ASP A 103 -20.17 -8.34 2.23
N PRO A 104 -19.35 -8.20 1.17
CA PRO A 104 -18.59 -6.98 0.99
C PRO A 104 -19.44 -6.01 0.16
N LYS A 105 -20.09 -5.04 0.83
CA LYS A 105 -20.98 -4.00 0.25
C LYS A 105 -20.42 -3.34 -1.02
N PRO A 106 -21.25 -2.97 -2.02
CA PRO A 106 -20.76 -2.27 -3.20
C PRO A 106 -20.13 -0.92 -2.83
N GLY A 107 -19.19 -0.46 -3.65
CA GLY A 107 -18.52 0.82 -3.47
C GLY A 107 -17.13 0.75 -2.84
N CYS A 108 -16.66 1.92 -2.39
CA CYS A 108 -15.36 2.07 -1.78
C CYS A 108 -15.30 1.25 -0.48
N ARG A 109 -14.37 0.30 -0.41
CA ARG A 109 -14.13 -0.56 0.76
C ARG A 109 -13.75 0.22 2.01
N PHE A 110 -13.17 1.41 1.84
CA PHE A 110 -12.68 2.27 2.91
C PHE A 110 -13.72 3.31 3.37
N ILE A 111 -14.97 3.24 2.89
CA ILE A 111 -16.00 4.25 3.16
C ILE A 111 -16.21 4.53 4.65
N ASP A 112 -16.27 3.50 5.51
CA ASP A 112 -16.57 3.68 6.95
C ASP A 112 -15.41 4.31 7.76
N ARG A 113 -14.22 4.45 7.15
CA ARG A 113 -12.99 4.93 7.80
C ARG A 113 -12.37 6.14 7.09
N CYS A 114 -12.92 6.52 5.94
CA CYS A 114 -12.40 7.61 5.14
C CYS A 114 -12.83 8.97 5.74
N PRO A 115 -11.93 9.95 5.87
CA PRO A 115 -12.32 11.31 6.29
C PRO A 115 -13.02 12.10 5.17
N HIS A 116 -12.99 11.62 3.92
CA HIS A 116 -13.49 12.30 2.73
C HIS A 116 -14.67 11.55 2.08
N VAL A 117 -15.58 10.99 2.89
CA VAL A 117 -16.73 10.23 2.39
C VAL A 117 -17.68 11.13 1.61
N MET A 118 -18.17 10.62 0.49
CA MET A 118 -19.19 11.25 -0.35
C MET A 118 -20.25 10.21 -0.72
N GLU A 119 -21.44 10.66 -1.09
CA GLU A 119 -22.53 9.78 -1.52
C GLU A 119 -22.12 8.87 -2.71
N LYS A 120 -21.29 9.38 -3.63
CA LYS A 120 -20.74 8.60 -4.74
C LYS A 120 -19.89 7.40 -4.28
N CYS A 121 -19.28 7.45 -3.08
CA CYS A 121 -18.46 6.36 -2.55
C CYS A 121 -19.23 5.07 -2.28
N LYS A 122 -20.57 5.12 -2.22
CA LYS A 122 -21.43 3.92 -2.20
C LYS A 122 -21.43 3.14 -3.52
N LYS A 123 -20.86 3.73 -4.58
CA LYS A 123 -20.61 3.09 -5.88
C LYS A 123 -19.12 2.93 -6.10
N ASP A 124 -18.77 1.91 -6.88
CA ASP A 124 -17.36 1.61 -7.16
C ASP A 124 -16.73 2.72 -8.00
N PRO A 125 -15.65 3.35 -7.52
CA PRO A 125 -14.93 4.33 -8.33
C PRO A 125 -14.27 3.65 -9.53
N PRO A 126 -14.21 4.31 -10.70
CA PRO A 126 -13.37 3.85 -11.79
C PRO A 126 -11.88 4.03 -11.44
N LYS A 127 -11.01 3.50 -12.29
CA LYS A 127 -9.56 3.76 -12.21
C LYS A 127 -9.26 5.16 -12.76
N PHE A 128 -9.01 6.11 -11.88
CA PHE A 128 -8.51 7.42 -12.25
C PHE A 128 -7.00 7.34 -12.44
N LYS A 129 -6.48 7.89 -13.54
CA LYS A 129 -5.05 7.86 -13.85
C LYS A 129 -4.28 8.78 -12.91
N THR A 130 -3.14 8.31 -12.43
CA THR A 130 -2.15 9.12 -11.72
C THR A 130 -0.91 9.31 -12.60
N GLU A 131 0.15 9.94 -12.09
CA GLU A 131 1.35 10.21 -12.91
C GLU A 131 2.02 8.91 -13.37
N SER A 132 2.05 7.89 -12.50
CA SER A 132 2.73 6.63 -12.77
C SER A 132 1.85 5.38 -12.64
N GLY A 133 0.54 5.55 -12.43
CA GLY A 133 -0.41 4.44 -12.36
C GLY A 133 -1.89 4.88 -12.25
N TYR A 134 -2.58 4.41 -11.21
CA TYR A 134 -4.00 4.71 -11.01
C TYR A 134 -4.42 4.67 -9.54
N VAL A 135 -5.55 5.31 -9.26
CA VAL A 135 -6.24 5.29 -7.96
C VAL A 135 -7.73 4.97 -8.14
N LEU A 136 -8.28 4.17 -7.24
CA LEU A 136 -9.72 3.89 -7.13
C LEU A 136 -10.35 4.83 -6.09
N CYS A 137 -10.52 6.11 -6.41
CA CYS A 137 -11.10 7.08 -5.48
C CYS A 137 -11.81 8.22 -6.20
N TRP A 138 -13.05 8.52 -5.80
CA TRP A 138 -13.86 9.62 -6.36
C TRP A 138 -13.30 11.04 -6.09
N LEU A 139 -12.26 11.18 -5.28
CA LEU A 139 -11.57 12.48 -5.09
C LEU A 139 -10.82 12.97 -6.34
N TYR A 140 -10.59 12.08 -7.31
CA TYR A 140 -9.79 12.34 -8.51
C TYR A 140 -10.61 12.26 -9.80
N GLU A 141 -11.93 12.49 -9.69
CA GLU A 141 -12.84 12.64 -10.84
C GLU A 141 -12.47 13.82 -11.73
#